data_AF-A0AAV8VU52-F1
#
_entry.id   AF-A0AAV8VU52-F1
#
_cell.length_a   1.000
_cell.length_b   1.000
_cell.length_c   1.000
_cell.angle_alpha   90.00
_cell.angle_beta   90.00
_cell.angle_gamma   90.00
#
_symmetry.space_group_name_H-M   'P 1'
#
loop_
_entity.id
_entity.type
_entity.pdbx_description
1 polymer ?
#
loop_
_entity_poly.entity_id
_entity_poly.type
_entity_poly.pdbx_seq_one_letter_code
_entity_poly.pdbx_strand_id
1 'polypeptide(L)'
;MDVNGIWTLSGAEKYLNSSSSEENVIDRIKEIIYSWTYKSEYDLQAIRDDLTEIAETAKLEYFTKQTDTEVDRSIGCIVYSELYENLVPLIRGKFSKEDLYLYEKCTYLCKNNVSPGHLGSSVYNSLPFIAAKKECEIPVINNDEVIPILMLVVIKSKLLYLWSNLFYIKFFGEQLFEGNDHVRSILEAYETVVQKILTINESSLKLNCDKATTDLDMSETMAILSSTEELETKTPLTIKDEGKKRLISLIISSTAERNFIPVDVAKIFS
;
A
#
# COMPACT_ATOMS: atom_id res chain seq x y z
N MET A 1 3.08 22.06 -16.36
CA MET A 1 4.01 21.54 -15.35
C MET A 1 3.52 20.18 -14.93
N ASP A 2 4.42 19.22 -14.76
CA ASP A 2 4.07 17.89 -14.26
C ASP A 2 3.65 18.03 -12.79
N VAL A 3 2.35 17.84 -12.52
CA VAL A 3 1.74 17.99 -11.18
C VAL A 3 2.40 17.06 -10.16
N ASN A 4 3.10 16.01 -10.63
CA ASN A 4 3.83 15.08 -9.78
C ASN A 4 5.16 15.65 -9.23
N GLY A 5 5.69 16.74 -9.80
CA GLY A 5 6.98 17.30 -9.39
C GLY A 5 6.96 17.94 -8.00
N ILE A 6 5.90 18.70 -7.69
CA ILE A 6 5.80 19.57 -6.51
C ILE A 6 5.77 18.76 -5.19
N TRP A 7 5.37 17.50 -5.24
CA TRP A 7 5.32 16.60 -4.09
C TRP A 7 6.69 16.13 -3.58
N THR A 8 7.77 16.53 -4.24
CA THR A 8 9.13 16.26 -3.81
C THR A 8 9.80 17.55 -3.36
N LEU A 9 10.70 17.48 -2.38
CA LEU A 9 11.47 18.64 -1.92
C LEU A 9 12.13 19.38 -3.10
N SER A 10 12.78 18.65 -4.00
CA SER A 10 13.42 19.25 -5.18
C SER A 10 12.43 19.95 -6.11
N GLY A 11 11.21 19.41 -6.26
CA GLY A 11 10.19 20.04 -7.08
C GLY A 11 9.57 21.27 -6.41
N ALA A 12 9.33 21.21 -5.10
CA ALA A 12 8.90 22.37 -4.30
C ALA A 12 9.94 23.51 -4.38
N GLU A 13 11.23 23.21 -4.19
CA GLU A 13 12.31 24.18 -4.31
C GLU A 13 12.38 24.80 -5.70
N LYS A 14 12.27 23.99 -6.76
CA LYS A 14 12.24 24.49 -8.15
C LYS A 14 11.04 25.38 -8.40
N TYR A 15 9.86 24.98 -7.93
CA TYR A 15 8.63 25.74 -8.11
C TYR A 15 8.70 27.10 -7.42
N LEU A 16 9.14 27.15 -6.16
CA LEU A 16 9.28 28.41 -5.41
C LEU A 16 10.33 29.34 -6.03
N ASN A 17 11.49 28.80 -6.46
CA ASN A 17 12.50 29.61 -7.17
C ASN A 17 11.98 30.20 -8.48
N SER A 18 11.10 29.47 -9.20
CA SER A 18 10.49 29.99 -10.43
C SER A 18 9.34 30.96 -10.19
N SER A 19 8.73 30.91 -9.00
CA SER A 19 7.56 31.71 -8.63
C SER A 19 7.91 32.98 -7.86
N SER A 20 9.11 33.06 -7.27
CA SER A 20 9.61 34.23 -6.57
C SER A 20 10.40 35.16 -7.49
N SER A 21 10.36 36.47 -7.22
CA SER A 21 11.29 37.44 -7.79
C SER A 21 12.59 37.57 -7.01
N GLU A 22 12.64 37.02 -5.79
CA GLU A 22 13.79 37.09 -4.89
C GLU A 22 14.83 36.02 -5.22
N GLU A 23 16.09 36.44 -5.31
CA GLU A 23 17.22 35.52 -5.44
C GLU A 23 17.43 34.79 -4.10
N ASN A 24 17.69 33.48 -4.16
CA ASN A 24 17.91 32.63 -2.98
C ASN A 24 16.71 32.58 -2.00
N VAL A 25 15.48 32.67 -2.52
CA VAL A 25 14.25 32.59 -1.70
C VAL A 25 14.22 31.34 -0.79
N ILE A 26 14.77 30.22 -1.25
CA ILE A 26 14.83 28.98 -0.47
C ILE A 26 15.71 29.13 0.77
N ASP A 27 16.89 29.73 0.64
CA ASP A 27 17.80 29.92 1.77
C ASP A 27 17.18 30.86 2.80
N ARG A 28 16.46 31.89 2.36
CA ARG A 28 15.70 32.80 3.23
C ARG A 28 14.58 32.10 3.99
N ILE A 29 13.81 31.25 3.34
CA ILE A 29 12.80 30.42 4.01
C ILE A 29 13.46 29.54 5.08
N LYS A 30 14.61 28.94 4.76
CA LYS A 30 15.37 28.12 5.73
C LYS A 30 15.89 28.96 6.89
N GLU A 31 16.34 30.18 6.67
CA GLU A 31 16.71 31.12 7.75
C GLU A 31 15.53 31.37 8.71
N ILE A 32 14.31 31.57 8.19
CA ILE A 32 13.10 31.71 9.02
C ILE A 32 12.87 30.43 9.83
N ILE A 33 12.94 29.25 9.20
CA ILE A 33 12.76 27.96 9.88
C ILE A 33 13.81 27.77 10.99
N TYR A 34 15.07 28.10 10.74
CA TYR A 34 16.14 27.95 11.74
C TYR A 34 16.08 28.97 12.87
N SER A 35 15.39 30.10 12.66
CA SER A 35 15.10 31.05 13.73
C SER A 35 13.99 30.57 14.67
N TRP A 36 13.20 29.58 14.26
CA TRP A 36 12.17 28.99 15.10
C TRP A 36 12.79 28.29 16.31
N THR A 37 12.26 28.62 17.48
CA THR A 37 12.75 28.08 18.75
C THR A 37 11.69 27.18 19.36
N TYR A 38 11.94 25.87 19.34
CA TYR A 38 11.07 24.88 19.99
C TYR A 38 10.97 25.15 21.50
N LYS A 39 9.74 25.11 22.05
CA LYS A 39 9.50 25.20 23.49
C LYS A 39 9.20 23.81 24.05
N SER A 40 9.85 23.45 25.16
CA SER A 40 9.77 22.10 25.76
C SER A 40 8.36 21.68 26.23
N GLU A 41 7.46 22.64 26.41
CA GLU A 41 6.09 22.41 26.86
C GLU A 41 5.11 22.13 25.72
N TYR A 42 5.56 22.22 24.47
CA TYR A 42 4.68 22.03 23.32
C TYR A 42 4.22 20.58 23.22
N ASP A 43 2.90 20.41 23.10
CA ASP A 43 2.33 19.19 22.56
C ASP A 43 2.44 19.19 21.02
N LEU A 44 2.11 18.06 20.39
CA LEU A 44 2.22 17.94 18.94
C LEU A 44 1.31 18.91 18.18
N GLN A 45 0.19 19.34 18.77
CA GLN A 45 -0.74 20.29 18.15
C GLN A 45 -0.13 21.68 18.14
N ALA A 46 0.39 22.14 19.28
CA ALA A 46 1.09 23.41 19.38
C ALA A 46 2.28 23.48 18.41
N ILE A 47 3.04 22.37 18.26
CA ILE A 47 4.09 22.31 17.23
C ILE A 47 3.51 22.52 15.84
N ARG A 48 2.46 21.77 15.47
CA ARG A 48 1.85 21.88 14.13
C ARG A 48 1.34 23.30 13.83
N ASP A 49 0.74 23.95 14.83
CA ASP A 49 0.22 25.31 14.70
C ASP A 49 1.38 26.30 14.45
N ASP A 50 2.47 26.19 15.21
CA ASP A 50 3.69 26.99 14.99
C ASP A 50 4.29 26.74 13.60
N LEU A 51 4.33 25.48 13.11
CA LEU A 51 4.85 25.18 11.76
C LEU A 51 3.98 25.79 10.66
N THR A 52 2.67 25.87 10.90
CA THR A 52 1.75 26.56 9.99
C THR A 52 2.03 28.06 9.99
N GLU A 53 2.24 28.67 11.16
CA GLU A 53 2.60 30.09 11.29
C GLU A 53 3.93 30.43 10.60
N ILE A 54 4.94 29.55 10.70
CA ILE A 54 6.22 29.70 9.97
C ILE A 54 5.97 29.70 8.45
N ALA A 55 5.16 28.77 7.96
CA ALA A 55 4.85 28.69 6.53
C ALA A 55 4.09 29.94 6.05
N GLU A 56 3.11 30.41 6.83
CA GLU A 56 2.38 31.65 6.54
C GLU A 56 3.28 32.88 6.55
N THR A 57 4.21 32.98 7.50
CA THR A 57 5.18 34.06 7.59
C THR A 57 6.07 34.10 6.34
N ALA A 58 6.63 32.94 5.95
CA ALA A 58 7.43 32.82 4.74
C ALA A 58 6.64 33.20 3.48
N LYS A 59 5.36 32.81 3.39
CA LYS A 59 4.47 33.19 2.29
C LYS A 59 4.24 34.71 2.26
N LEU A 60 3.90 35.31 3.40
CA LEU A 60 3.64 36.74 3.51
C LEU A 60 4.88 37.58 3.24
N GLU A 61 6.08 37.07 3.49
CA GLU A 61 7.31 37.83 3.23
C GLU A 61 7.69 37.79 1.75
N TYR A 62 7.67 36.61 1.11
CA TYR A 62 8.26 36.41 -0.22
C TYR A 62 7.22 36.24 -1.35
N PHE A 63 5.96 35.98 -1.03
CA PHE A 63 4.91 35.63 -2.00
C PHE A 63 3.61 36.44 -1.82
N THR A 64 3.69 37.67 -1.29
CA THR A 64 2.55 38.57 -0.99
C THR A 64 1.47 38.69 -2.06
N LYS A 65 1.82 38.57 -3.34
CA LYS A 65 0.90 38.77 -4.48
C LYS A 65 0.32 37.46 -5.01
N GLN A 66 0.73 36.31 -4.47
CA GLN A 66 0.32 34.99 -4.95
C GLN A 66 -0.64 34.34 -3.96
N THR A 67 -1.82 33.98 -4.46
CA THR A 67 -2.81 33.15 -3.74
C THR A 67 -2.78 31.71 -4.23
N ASP A 68 -1.64 31.27 -4.77
CA ASP A 68 -1.51 29.95 -5.36
C ASP A 68 -1.36 28.89 -4.25
N THR A 69 -2.27 27.92 -4.23
CA THR A 69 -2.22 26.78 -3.31
C THR A 69 -0.94 25.95 -3.48
N GLU A 70 -0.30 26.00 -4.65
CA GLU A 70 0.97 25.32 -4.88
C GLU A 70 2.15 25.99 -4.17
N VAL A 71 2.10 27.31 -3.96
CA VAL A 71 3.07 28.02 -3.12
C VAL A 71 2.94 27.54 -1.68
N ASP A 72 1.71 27.45 -1.17
CA ASP A 72 1.44 26.98 0.19
C ASP A 72 1.95 25.56 0.41
N ARG A 73 1.63 24.65 -0.51
CA ARG A 73 2.11 23.26 -0.47
C ARG A 73 3.63 23.17 -0.56
N SER A 74 4.26 23.98 -1.40
CA SER A 74 5.71 23.95 -1.58
C SER A 74 6.46 24.49 -0.35
N ILE A 75 5.97 25.58 0.25
CA ILE A 75 6.54 26.11 1.50
C ILE A 75 6.37 25.08 2.62
N GLY A 76 5.16 24.52 2.78
CA GLY A 76 4.90 23.46 3.75
C GLY A 76 5.84 22.27 3.57
N CYS A 77 6.05 21.81 2.33
CA CYS A 77 6.98 20.74 2.02
C CYS A 77 8.41 21.01 2.53
N ILE A 78 8.91 22.24 2.35
CA ILE A 78 10.23 22.64 2.86
C ILE A 78 10.24 22.66 4.39
N VAL A 79 9.25 23.30 5.03
CA VAL A 79 9.16 23.40 6.50
C VAL A 79 9.18 22.01 7.14
N TYR A 80 8.31 21.10 6.67
CA TYR A 80 8.24 19.74 7.21
C TYR A 80 9.46 18.90 6.87
N SER A 81 10.12 19.15 5.73
CA SER A 81 11.35 18.45 5.37
C SER A 81 12.53 18.86 6.27
N GLU A 82 12.69 20.16 6.53
CA GLU A 82 13.79 20.68 7.35
C GLU A 82 13.65 20.29 8.82
N LEU A 83 12.41 20.14 9.31
CA LEU A 83 12.14 19.79 10.72
C LEU A 83 11.85 18.30 10.95
N TYR A 84 11.89 17.47 9.90
CA TYR A 84 11.60 16.04 10.00
C TYR A 84 12.45 15.34 11.08
N GLU A 85 13.75 15.60 11.09
CA GLU A 85 14.69 14.98 12.04
C GLU A 85 14.42 15.40 13.50
N ASN A 86 13.78 16.56 13.72
CA ASN A 86 13.39 17.03 15.04
C ASN A 86 12.02 16.46 15.47
N LEU A 87 11.07 16.35 14.54
CA LEU A 87 9.70 15.92 14.82
C LEU A 87 9.59 14.40 15.02
N VAL A 88 10.29 13.63 14.19
CA VAL A 88 10.15 12.17 14.17
C VAL A 88 10.52 11.50 15.50
N PRO A 89 11.62 11.87 16.19
CA PRO A 89 11.92 11.32 17.51
C PRO A 89 10.81 11.56 18.54
N LEU A 90 10.16 12.73 18.51
CA LEU A 90 9.06 13.07 19.43
C LEU A 90 7.84 12.18 19.18
N ILE A 91 7.48 12.01 17.91
CA ILE A 91 6.35 11.17 17.49
C ILE A 91 6.63 9.70 17.82
N ARG A 92 7.82 9.20 17.47
CA ARG A 92 8.23 7.83 17.77
C ARG A 92 8.31 7.56 19.27
N GLY A 93 8.72 8.54 20.07
CA GLY A 93 8.67 8.44 21.52
C GLY A 93 7.24 8.23 22.02
N LYS A 94 6.30 9.05 21.52
CA LYS A 94 4.87 8.99 21.87
C LYS A 94 4.21 7.66 21.50
N PHE A 95 4.50 7.11 20.32
CA PHE A 95 3.88 5.89 19.80
C PHE A 95 4.77 4.64 19.90
N SER A 96 5.84 4.70 20.70
CA SER A 96 6.84 3.63 20.81
C SER A 96 6.25 2.28 21.19
N LYS A 97 5.23 2.27 22.08
CA LYS A 97 4.57 1.05 22.53
C LYS A 97 3.71 0.43 21.42
N GLU A 98 2.94 1.26 20.73
CA GLU A 98 2.06 0.88 19.63
C GLU A 98 2.88 0.33 18.45
N ASP A 99 3.96 1.02 18.09
CA ASP A 99 4.85 0.57 17.02
C ASP A 99 5.54 -0.75 17.34
N LEU A 100 6.06 -0.90 18.57
CA LEU A 100 6.69 -2.15 19.00
C LEU A 100 5.68 -3.30 19.00
N TYR A 101 4.49 -3.08 19.58
CA TYR A 101 3.44 -4.09 19.63
C TYR A 101 2.96 -4.49 18.22
N LEU A 102 2.76 -3.52 17.33
CA LEU A 102 2.40 -3.79 15.93
C LEU A 102 3.49 -4.61 15.21
N TYR A 103 4.77 -4.25 15.40
CA TYR A 103 5.88 -4.97 14.80
C TYR A 103 5.98 -6.42 15.30
N GLU A 104 5.83 -6.63 16.61
CA GLU A 104 5.82 -7.95 17.23
C GLU A 104 4.64 -8.79 16.74
N LYS A 105 3.43 -8.19 16.67
CA LYS A 105 2.22 -8.81 16.13
C LYS A 105 2.42 -9.24 14.69
N CYS A 106 2.90 -8.35 13.82
CA CYS A 106 3.23 -8.66 12.42
C CYS A 106 4.27 -9.78 12.33
N THR A 107 5.31 -9.74 13.17
CA THR A 107 6.34 -10.79 13.22
C THR A 107 5.76 -12.15 13.60
N TYR A 108 4.90 -12.20 14.63
CA TYR A 108 4.20 -13.41 15.04
C TYR A 108 3.31 -13.96 13.92
N LEU A 109 2.45 -13.12 13.34
CA LEU A 109 1.53 -13.52 12.27
C LEU A 109 2.30 -13.99 11.01
N CYS A 110 3.41 -13.33 10.70
CA CYS A 110 4.29 -13.72 9.60
C CYS A 110 4.93 -15.09 9.85
N LYS A 111 5.44 -15.36 11.07
CA LYS A 111 6.04 -16.66 11.46
C LYS A 111 5.04 -17.82 11.39
N ASN A 112 3.77 -17.54 11.65
CA ASN A 112 2.69 -18.53 11.59
C ASN A 112 2.05 -18.65 10.20
N ASN A 113 2.67 -18.10 9.15
CA ASN A 113 2.22 -18.22 7.75
C ASN A 113 0.75 -17.85 7.51
N VAL A 114 0.27 -16.78 8.17
CA VAL A 114 -1.07 -16.22 7.91
C VAL A 114 -1.25 -15.99 6.40
N SER A 115 -2.35 -16.52 5.87
CA SER A 115 -2.76 -16.39 4.46
C SER A 115 -3.88 -15.35 4.31
N PRO A 116 -4.16 -14.84 3.09
CA PRO A 116 -5.29 -13.95 2.86
C PRO A 116 -6.63 -14.51 3.38
N GLY A 117 -6.86 -15.82 3.25
CA GLY A 117 -8.08 -16.48 3.72
C GLY A 117 -8.29 -16.38 5.23
N HIS A 118 -7.21 -16.46 6.01
CA HIS A 118 -7.24 -16.23 7.47
C HIS A 118 -7.61 -14.79 7.85
N LEU A 119 -7.42 -13.84 6.93
CA LEU A 119 -7.73 -12.42 7.10
C LEU A 119 -9.10 -12.03 6.51
N GLY A 120 -9.88 -13.02 6.05
CA GLY A 120 -11.21 -12.80 5.48
C GLY A 120 -11.22 -12.50 3.98
N SER A 121 -10.09 -12.67 3.26
CA SER A 121 -10.10 -12.62 1.80
C SER A 121 -10.83 -13.83 1.22
N SER A 122 -11.62 -13.61 0.17
CA SER A 122 -12.12 -14.70 -0.66
C SER A 122 -10.94 -15.40 -1.38
N VAL A 123 -11.11 -16.69 -1.70
CA VAL A 123 -10.07 -17.64 -2.16
C VAL A 123 -9.41 -17.23 -3.50
N TYR A 124 -9.93 -16.22 -4.21
CA TYR A 124 -9.46 -15.85 -5.55
C TYR A 124 -8.05 -15.21 -5.59
N ASN A 125 -7.49 -14.81 -4.43
CA ASN A 125 -6.20 -14.13 -4.35
C ASN A 125 -5.00 -15.05 -3.96
N SER A 126 -5.21 -16.36 -3.80
CA SER A 126 -4.12 -17.33 -3.60
C SER A 126 -3.51 -17.86 -4.91
N LEU A 127 -3.98 -17.40 -6.07
CA LEU A 127 -3.31 -17.71 -7.34
C LEU A 127 -2.01 -16.90 -7.43
N PRO A 128 -0.84 -17.54 -7.62
CA PRO A 128 0.38 -16.80 -7.87
C PRO A 128 0.17 -15.93 -9.12
N PHE A 129 0.52 -14.64 -9.03
CA PHE A 129 0.53 -13.64 -10.11
C PHE A 129 1.40 -14.02 -11.34
N ILE A 130 1.85 -15.27 -11.44
CA ILE A 130 2.82 -15.78 -12.41
C ILE A 130 2.17 -16.10 -13.78
N ALA A 131 0.84 -16.10 -13.90
CA ALA A 131 0.16 -16.46 -15.15
C ALA A 131 -0.72 -15.35 -15.74
N ALA A 132 -0.28 -14.09 -15.72
CA ALA A 132 -0.85 -13.03 -16.58
C ALA A 132 -0.32 -13.15 -18.04
N LYS A 133 -0.35 -14.36 -18.62
CA LYS A 133 0.07 -14.60 -20.02
C LYS A 133 -1.11 -14.56 -21.02
N LYS A 134 -2.33 -14.34 -20.53
CA LYS A 134 -3.49 -13.92 -21.34
C LYS A 134 -3.97 -12.57 -20.79
N GLU A 135 -3.68 -11.51 -21.54
CA GLU A 135 -3.77 -10.10 -21.14
C GLU A 135 -5.18 -9.51 -20.93
N CYS A 136 -6.25 -10.30 -20.72
CA CYS A 136 -7.62 -9.73 -20.74
C CYS A 136 -8.48 -9.90 -19.49
N GLU A 137 -8.01 -10.56 -18.42
CA GLU A 137 -8.80 -10.65 -17.18
C GLU A 137 -7.89 -10.43 -15.97
N ILE A 138 -7.47 -9.16 -15.77
CA ILE A 138 -7.01 -8.73 -14.45
C ILE A 138 -8.23 -8.88 -13.53
N PRO A 139 -8.20 -9.74 -12.50
CA PRO A 139 -9.32 -9.85 -11.58
C PRO A 139 -9.56 -8.46 -10.98
N VAL A 140 -10.78 -7.94 -11.16
CA VAL A 140 -11.18 -6.68 -10.55
C VAL A 140 -11.24 -6.93 -9.04
N ILE A 141 -10.21 -6.47 -8.34
CA ILE A 141 -10.17 -6.52 -6.87
C ILE A 141 -11.30 -5.61 -6.38
N ASN A 142 -12.32 -6.21 -5.79
CA ASN A 142 -13.37 -5.43 -5.15
C ASN A 142 -12.78 -4.72 -3.91
N ASN A 143 -13.32 -3.55 -3.55
CA ASN A 143 -12.83 -2.77 -2.39
C ASN A 143 -12.84 -3.59 -1.09
N ASP A 144 -13.73 -4.57 -0.98
CA ASP A 144 -13.82 -5.51 0.16
C ASP A 144 -12.57 -6.40 0.31
N GLU A 145 -11.81 -6.62 -0.76
CA GLU A 145 -10.62 -7.48 -0.80
C GLU A 145 -9.30 -6.70 -0.61
N VAL A 146 -9.33 -5.37 -0.79
CA VAL A 146 -8.15 -4.51 -0.67
C VAL A 146 -7.59 -4.57 0.75
N ILE A 147 -8.45 -4.53 1.77
CA ILE A 147 -8.03 -4.50 3.17
C ILE A 147 -7.30 -5.80 3.59
N PRO A 148 -7.83 -7.01 3.36
CA PRO A 148 -7.10 -8.26 3.66
C PRO A 148 -5.76 -8.39 2.93
N ILE A 149 -5.68 -7.96 1.66
CA ILE A 149 -4.43 -7.99 0.90
C ILE A 149 -3.42 -7.02 1.53
N LEU A 150 -3.86 -5.79 1.81
CA LEU A 150 -3.00 -4.77 2.40
C LEU A 150 -2.53 -5.16 3.81
N MET A 151 -3.40 -5.81 4.61
CA MET A 151 -3.00 -6.42 5.88
C MET A 151 -1.89 -7.43 5.69
N LEU A 152 -1.99 -8.33 4.71
CA LEU A 152 -0.94 -9.31 4.44
C LEU A 152 0.38 -8.64 4.05
N VAL A 153 0.33 -7.62 3.18
CA VAL A 153 1.51 -6.84 2.77
C VAL A 153 2.19 -6.21 3.99
N VAL A 154 1.42 -5.56 4.88
CA VAL A 154 1.94 -4.95 6.11
C VAL A 154 2.56 -6.02 7.03
N ILE A 155 1.86 -7.13 7.26
CA ILE A 155 2.34 -8.25 8.09
C ILE A 155 3.65 -8.82 7.56
N LYS A 156 3.75 -9.08 6.25
CA LYS A 156 4.95 -9.66 5.63
C LYS A 156 6.12 -8.68 5.60
N SER A 157 5.83 -7.39 5.39
CA SER A 157 6.86 -6.34 5.34
C SER A 157 7.45 -6.02 6.71
N LYS A 158 6.71 -6.25 7.80
CA LYS A 158 7.15 -5.98 9.20
C LYS A 158 7.73 -4.57 9.32
N LEU A 159 6.97 -3.58 8.86
CA LEU A 159 7.41 -2.19 8.83
C LEU A 159 7.63 -1.67 10.25
N LEU A 160 8.82 -1.14 10.50
CA LEU A 160 9.13 -0.43 11.74
C LEU A 160 8.49 0.97 11.71
N TYR A 161 8.00 1.42 12.86
CA TYR A 161 7.42 2.75 13.04
C TYR A 161 6.19 3.05 12.18
N LEU A 162 5.46 2.02 11.74
CA LEU A 162 4.33 2.21 10.83
C LEU A 162 3.25 3.13 11.42
N TRP A 163 2.94 3.00 12.71
CA TRP A 163 1.94 3.84 13.35
C TRP A 163 2.43 5.28 13.49
N SER A 164 3.67 5.47 13.92
CA SER A 164 4.31 6.80 13.96
C SER A 164 4.34 7.47 12.59
N ASN A 165 4.73 6.75 11.54
CA ASN A 165 4.82 7.30 10.18
C ASN A 165 3.43 7.67 9.65
N LEU A 166 2.43 6.82 9.89
CA LEU A 166 1.06 7.09 9.48
C LEU A 166 0.50 8.32 10.22
N PHE A 167 0.74 8.41 11.53
CA PHE A 167 0.37 9.59 12.30
C PHE A 167 1.06 10.84 11.76
N TYR A 168 2.38 10.80 11.52
CA TYR A 168 3.13 11.94 11.00
C TYR A 168 2.54 12.45 9.69
N ILE A 169 2.32 11.55 8.72
CA ILE A 169 1.79 11.90 7.39
C ILE A 169 0.38 12.49 7.51
N LYS A 170 -0.50 11.87 8.32
CA LYS A 170 -1.88 12.34 8.48
C LYS A 170 -1.95 13.67 9.22
N PHE A 171 -1.15 13.84 10.26
CA PHE A 171 -1.26 14.97 11.18
C PHE A 171 -0.51 16.21 10.68
N PHE A 172 0.74 16.05 10.23
CA PHE A 172 1.54 17.16 9.72
C PHE A 172 1.38 17.37 8.21
N GLY A 173 1.06 16.31 7.46
CA GLY A 173 0.87 16.39 6.01
C GLY A 173 -0.54 16.77 5.55
N GLU A 174 -1.49 17.01 6.46
CA GLU A 174 -2.91 17.22 6.11
C GLU A 174 -3.11 18.33 5.05
N GLN A 175 -2.43 19.46 5.23
CA GLN A 175 -2.49 20.61 4.31
C GLN A 175 -1.91 20.27 2.93
N LEU A 176 -0.92 19.37 2.86
CA LEU A 176 -0.33 18.97 1.58
C LEU A 176 -1.37 18.22 0.73
N PHE A 177 -2.25 17.44 1.35
CA PHE A 177 -3.26 16.63 0.65
C PHE A 177 -4.64 17.29 0.59
N GLU A 178 -4.73 18.61 0.84
CA GLU A 178 -5.98 19.34 0.69
C GLU A 178 -6.48 19.24 -0.76
N GLY A 179 -7.75 18.87 -0.95
CA GLY A 179 -8.33 18.56 -2.26
C GLY A 179 -7.95 17.20 -2.89
N ASN A 180 -7.11 16.38 -2.26
CA ASN A 180 -6.75 15.04 -2.76
C ASN A 180 -7.42 13.91 -1.95
N ASP A 181 -8.69 13.67 -2.24
CA ASP A 181 -9.51 12.65 -1.56
C ASP A 181 -8.97 11.22 -1.73
N HIS A 182 -8.27 10.96 -2.84
CA HIS A 182 -7.65 9.66 -3.10
C HIS A 182 -6.53 9.34 -2.11
N VAL A 183 -5.62 10.28 -1.85
CA VAL A 183 -4.54 10.09 -0.87
C VAL A 183 -5.11 9.91 0.53
N ARG A 184 -6.13 10.70 0.92
CA ARG A 184 -6.78 10.53 2.23
C ARG A 184 -7.42 9.15 2.37
N SER A 185 -8.13 8.69 1.34
CA SER A 185 -8.73 7.36 1.30
C SER A 185 -7.68 6.25 1.46
N ILE A 186 -6.51 6.40 0.84
CA ILE A 186 -5.38 5.47 1.00
C ILE A 186 -4.88 5.46 2.44
N LEU A 187 -4.68 6.64 3.05
CA LEU A 187 -4.21 6.73 4.45
C LEU A 187 -5.22 6.15 5.44
N GLU A 188 -6.52 6.35 5.21
CA GLU A 188 -7.59 5.74 5.99
C GLU A 188 -7.64 4.21 5.84
N ALA A 189 -7.38 3.69 4.63
CA ALA A 189 -7.25 2.26 4.41
C ALA A 189 -6.07 1.67 5.19
N TYR A 190 -4.91 2.34 5.18
CA TYR A 190 -3.75 1.93 6.00
C TYR A 190 -4.04 1.96 7.50
N GLU A 191 -4.72 3.00 7.99
CA GLU A 191 -5.12 3.08 9.38
C GLU A 191 -6.06 1.94 9.78
N THR A 192 -7.06 1.67 8.94
CA THR A 192 -7.99 0.55 9.11
C THR A 192 -7.25 -0.78 9.15
N VAL A 193 -6.27 -0.97 8.25
CA VAL A 193 -5.41 -2.17 8.24
C VAL A 193 -4.65 -2.33 9.54
N VAL A 194 -4.00 -1.27 10.04
CA VAL A 194 -3.26 -1.35 11.29
C VAL A 194 -4.18 -1.67 12.46
N GLN A 195 -5.32 -0.98 12.58
CA GLN A 195 -6.31 -1.25 13.63
C GLN A 195 -6.83 -2.69 13.58
N LYS A 196 -7.10 -3.22 12.38
CA LYS A 196 -7.47 -4.62 12.21
C LYS A 196 -6.36 -5.56 12.67
N ILE A 197 -5.10 -5.34 12.27
CA ILE A 197 -3.97 -6.17 12.69
C ILE A 197 -3.84 -6.20 14.22
N LEU A 198 -3.94 -5.04 14.86
CA LEU A 198 -3.84 -4.90 16.31
C LEU A 198 -4.96 -5.64 17.06
N THR A 199 -6.16 -5.72 16.46
CA THR A 199 -7.35 -6.36 17.04
C THR A 199 -7.51 -7.83 16.66
N ILE A 200 -6.66 -8.38 15.79
CA ILE A 200 -6.64 -9.82 15.51
C ILE A 200 -6.44 -10.59 16.81
N ASN A 201 -7.40 -11.45 17.14
CA ASN A 201 -7.24 -12.43 18.21
C ASN A 201 -6.55 -13.68 17.64
N GLU A 202 -5.33 -13.95 18.06
CA GLU A 202 -4.53 -15.09 17.58
C GLU A 202 -5.22 -16.43 17.79
N SER A 203 -5.98 -16.58 18.89
CA SER A 203 -6.71 -17.82 19.18
C SER A 203 -7.83 -18.11 18.19
N SER A 204 -8.32 -17.09 17.47
CA SER A 204 -9.36 -17.24 16.45
C SER A 204 -8.80 -17.63 15.09
N LEU A 205 -7.50 -17.40 14.85
CA LEU A 205 -6.83 -17.82 13.64
C LEU A 205 -6.55 -19.33 13.75
N LYS A 206 -7.20 -20.14 12.92
CA LYS A 206 -6.93 -21.58 12.81
C LYS A 206 -5.60 -21.86 12.11
N LEU A 207 -4.50 -21.31 12.65
CA LEU A 207 -3.14 -21.28 12.06
C LEU A 207 -2.54 -22.67 11.81
N ASN A 208 -3.13 -23.73 12.36
CA ASN A 208 -2.68 -25.11 12.20
C ASN A 208 -3.63 -26.00 11.38
N CYS A 209 -4.77 -25.48 10.91
CA CYS A 209 -5.69 -26.27 10.06
C CYS A 209 -5.25 -26.27 8.61
N ASP A 210 -4.67 -25.16 8.13
CA ASP A 210 -4.19 -25.04 6.77
C ASP A 210 -2.66 -25.08 6.75
N LYS A 211 -2.10 -26.26 7.02
CA LYS A 211 -1.01 -26.66 6.12
C LYS A 211 -1.71 -26.79 4.78
N ALA A 212 -1.79 -25.69 4.03
CA ALA A 212 -2.14 -25.74 2.64
C ALA A 212 -1.18 -26.79 2.07
N THR A 213 -1.72 -27.97 1.80
CA THR A 213 -1.06 -29.01 1.05
C THR A 213 -0.80 -28.33 -0.29
N THR A 214 0.40 -27.80 -0.45
CA THR A 214 0.91 -27.33 -1.74
C THR A 214 0.90 -28.47 -2.76
N ASP A 215 0.69 -29.69 -2.29
CA ASP A 215 0.32 -30.86 -3.07
C ASP A 215 -1.21 -30.97 -3.08
N LEU A 216 -1.86 -30.53 -4.15
CA LEU A 216 -3.16 -31.09 -4.52
C LEU A 216 -2.99 -32.61 -4.54
N ASP A 217 -3.64 -33.31 -3.61
CA ASP A 217 -3.59 -34.76 -3.59
C ASP A 217 -4.09 -35.25 -4.96
N MET A 218 -3.35 -36.18 -5.57
CA MET A 218 -3.72 -36.77 -6.85
C MET A 218 -5.13 -37.39 -6.76
N SER A 219 -5.53 -37.84 -5.57
CA SER A 219 -6.89 -38.29 -5.26
C SER A 219 -7.94 -37.16 -5.36
N GLU A 220 -7.67 -35.96 -4.84
CA GLU A 220 -8.57 -34.81 -4.98
C GLU A 220 -8.64 -34.33 -6.43
N THR A 221 -7.49 -34.31 -7.13
CA THR A 221 -7.42 -33.95 -8.55
C THR A 221 -8.24 -34.91 -9.40
N MET A 222 -8.15 -36.22 -9.14
CA MET A 222 -8.95 -37.24 -9.82
C MET A 222 -10.42 -37.14 -9.46
N ALA A 223 -10.79 -36.91 -8.20
CA ALA A 223 -12.20 -36.74 -7.79
C ALA A 223 -12.86 -35.51 -8.46
N ILE A 224 -12.11 -34.43 -8.61
CA ILE A 224 -12.55 -33.23 -9.34
C ILE A 224 -12.72 -33.53 -10.83
N LEU A 225 -11.79 -34.28 -11.45
CA LEU A 225 -11.90 -34.68 -12.86
C LEU A 225 -13.09 -35.63 -13.10
N SER A 226 -13.33 -36.58 -12.21
CA SER A 226 -14.42 -37.56 -12.31
C SER A 226 -15.81 -36.94 -12.11
N SER A 227 -15.93 -35.91 -11.27
CA SER A 227 -17.22 -35.21 -11.05
C SER A 227 -17.64 -34.31 -12.23
N THR A 228 -16.76 -34.11 -13.22
CA THR A 228 -17.05 -33.33 -14.43
C THR A 228 -17.92 -34.08 -15.44
N GLU A 229 -17.87 -35.42 -15.47
CA GLU A 229 -18.72 -36.22 -16.37
C GLU A 229 -20.22 -36.11 -16.02
N GLU A 230 -20.55 -35.70 -14.80
CA GLU A 230 -21.93 -35.54 -14.34
C GLU A 230 -22.50 -34.11 -14.52
N LEU A 231 -21.65 -33.10 -14.73
CA LEU A 231 -22.03 -31.68 -14.74
C LEU A 231 -22.51 -31.14 -16.10
N GLU A 232 -22.39 -31.90 -17.18
CA GLU A 232 -22.85 -31.45 -18.50
C GLU A 232 -24.37 -31.51 -18.69
N THR A 233 -25.12 -32.05 -17.72
CA THR A 233 -26.57 -32.21 -17.85
C THR A 233 -27.36 -31.82 -16.59
N LYS A 234 -27.46 -30.52 -16.28
CA LYS A 234 -28.71 -29.78 -15.91
C LYS A 234 -28.45 -28.52 -15.04
N THR A 235 -29.29 -27.51 -15.29
CA THR A 235 -29.61 -26.31 -14.48
C THR A 235 -28.55 -25.20 -14.33
N PRO A 236 -28.96 -23.94 -14.04
CA PRO A 236 -28.06 -22.78 -14.10
C PRO A 236 -26.98 -22.87 -13.02
N LEU A 237 -25.73 -22.82 -13.48
CA LEU A 237 -24.52 -22.98 -12.66
C LEU A 237 -24.42 -21.83 -11.65
N THR A 238 -24.18 -22.17 -10.38
CA THR A 238 -23.81 -21.16 -9.39
C THR A 238 -22.38 -20.69 -9.63
N ILE A 239 -22.01 -19.51 -9.12
CA ILE A 239 -20.66 -18.93 -9.26
C ILE A 239 -19.57 -19.92 -8.77
N LYS A 240 -19.90 -20.79 -7.80
CA LYS A 240 -19.01 -21.84 -7.30
C LYS A 240 -18.79 -22.96 -8.32
N ASP A 241 -19.80 -23.32 -9.10
CA ASP A 241 -19.72 -24.37 -10.10
C ASP A 241 -18.93 -23.92 -11.33
N GLU A 242 -19.08 -22.64 -11.70
CA GLU A 242 -18.30 -22.01 -12.77
C GLU A 242 -16.81 -21.89 -12.40
N GLY A 243 -16.50 -21.57 -11.14
CA GLY A 243 -15.11 -21.55 -10.63
C GLY A 243 -14.44 -22.93 -10.69
N LYS A 244 -15.16 -23.99 -10.30
CA LYS A 244 -14.67 -25.37 -10.44
C LYS A 244 -14.44 -25.76 -11.89
N LYS A 245 -15.37 -25.43 -12.79
CA LYS A 245 -15.26 -25.72 -14.22
C LYS A 245 -14.01 -25.07 -14.85
N ARG A 246 -13.68 -23.84 -14.46
CA ARG A 246 -12.48 -23.12 -14.93
C ARG A 246 -11.19 -23.74 -14.42
N LEU A 247 -11.14 -24.13 -13.15
CA LEU A 247 -9.98 -24.81 -12.57
C LEU A 247 -9.68 -26.13 -13.29
N ILE A 248 -10.73 -26.91 -13.58
CA ILE A 248 -10.65 -28.18 -14.31
C ILE A 248 -10.15 -27.97 -15.74
N SER A 249 -10.71 -26.98 -16.45
CA SER A 249 -10.26 -26.61 -17.80
C SER A 249 -8.78 -26.25 -17.82
N LEU A 250 -8.31 -25.56 -16.77
CA LEU A 250 -6.91 -25.17 -16.65
C LEU A 250 -5.99 -26.38 -16.45
N ILE A 251 -6.39 -27.33 -15.59
CA ILE A 251 -5.66 -28.59 -15.36
C ILE A 251 -5.58 -29.39 -16.65
N ILE A 252 -6.72 -29.65 -17.31
CA ILE A 252 -6.78 -30.40 -18.57
C ILE A 252 -5.94 -29.74 -19.67
N SER A 253 -6.02 -28.42 -19.82
CA SER A 253 -5.25 -27.69 -20.83
C SER A 253 -3.74 -27.66 -20.55
N SER A 254 -3.34 -27.85 -19.29
CA SER A 254 -1.94 -27.89 -18.87
C SER A 254 -1.35 -29.30 -18.91
N THR A 255 -2.19 -30.33 -18.80
CA THR A 255 -1.80 -31.76 -18.91
C THR A 255 -2.01 -32.35 -20.30
N ALA A 256 -2.76 -31.68 -21.18
CA ALA A 256 -2.85 -32.05 -22.59
C ALA A 256 -1.50 -31.75 -23.26
N GLU A 257 -0.75 -32.80 -23.57
CA GLU A 257 0.55 -32.72 -24.25
C GLU A 257 0.48 -31.79 -25.46
N ARG A 258 1.38 -30.81 -25.53
CA ARG A 258 1.61 -30.03 -26.75
C ARG A 258 1.93 -31.02 -27.87
N ASN A 259 1.06 -31.08 -28.87
CA ASN A 259 1.26 -31.84 -30.11
C ASN A 259 2.73 -31.77 -30.55
N PHE A 260 3.44 -32.90 -30.44
CA PHE A 260 4.69 -33.14 -31.13
C PHE A 260 4.43 -32.93 -32.63
N ILE A 261 5.04 -31.90 -33.22
CA ILE A 261 5.20 -31.84 -34.68
C ILE A 261 6.42 -32.71 -34.98
N PRO A 262 6.28 -33.85 -35.69
CA PRO A 262 7.45 -34.56 -36.17
C PRO A 262 8.13 -33.67 -37.21
N VAL A 263 9.34 -33.23 -36.92
CA VAL A 263 10.21 -32.62 -37.93
C VAL A 263 10.57 -33.72 -38.92
N ASP A 264 10.05 -33.62 -40.13
CA ASP A 264 10.30 -34.54 -41.23
C ASP A 264 11.75 -34.38 -41.71
N VAL A 265 12.64 -35.25 -41.24
CA VAL A 265 14.09 -35.25 -41.53
C VAL A 265 14.40 -35.67 -42.98
N ALA A 266 13.39 -36.02 -43.79
CA ALA A 266 13.58 -36.51 -45.15
C ALA A 266 13.91 -35.44 -46.21
N LYS A 267 14.01 -34.15 -45.86
CA LYS A 267 14.32 -33.06 -46.82
C LYS A 267 15.75 -32.49 -46.76
N ILE A 268 16.66 -33.10 -45.98
CA ILE A 268 18.05 -32.61 -45.85
C ILE A 268 19.04 -33.35 -46.78
N PHE A 269 18.63 -34.45 -47.44
CA PHE A 269 19.51 -35.21 -48.35
C PHE A 269 18.85 -35.58 -49.69
N SER A 270 18.32 -34.59 -50.41
CA SER A 270 18.00 -34.69 -51.85
C SER A 270 18.40 -33.43 -52.59
#